data_AF-A0A6G4IWA1-F1
#
_entry.id   AF-A0A6G4IWA1-F1
#
_cell.length_a   1.000
_cell.length_b   1.000
_cell.length_c   1.000
_cell.angle_alpha   90.00
_cell.angle_beta   90.00
_cell.angle_gamma   90.00
#
_symmetry.space_group_name_H-M   'P 1'
#
loop_
_entity.id
_entity.type
_entity.pdbx_description
1 polymer ?
#
loop_
_entity_poly.entity_id
_entity_poly.type
_entity_poly.pdbx_seq_one_letter_code
_entity_poly.pdbx_strand_id
1 'polypeptide(L)'
;MKKFKLFLDFSTLLLISGLLFLFFFKENEEIIPESSNILTISNWDKSNSKSKVLDVIESGAKNQNIQIIKSVKDFDNKKEFFVFNSKRNNSDFIRNKTSLLTPSDLLNREIKGKYYIIG
;
A
#
# COMPACT_ATOMS: atom_id res chain seq x y z
N MET A 1 17.41 -14.49 44.67
CA MET A 1 17.96 -13.44 43.78
C MET A 1 18.15 -13.90 42.33
N LYS A 2 18.91 -14.98 42.03
CA LYS A 2 19.12 -15.46 40.64
C LYS A 2 17.83 -15.78 39.86
N LYS A 3 16.86 -16.47 40.48
CA LYS A 3 15.57 -16.83 39.84
C LYS A 3 14.68 -15.62 39.53
N PHE A 4 14.72 -14.59 40.39
CA PHE A 4 13.98 -13.35 40.19
C PHE A 4 14.57 -12.52 39.04
N LYS A 5 15.91 -12.45 38.97
CA LYS A 5 16.60 -11.80 37.84
C LYS A 5 16.29 -12.51 36.52
N LEU A 6 16.31 -13.85 36.52
CA LEU A 6 15.95 -14.63 35.33
C LEU A 6 14.49 -14.40 34.90
N PHE A 7 13.56 -14.29 35.85
CA PHE A 7 12.15 -13.96 35.56
C PHE A 7 12.00 -12.55 34.96
N LEU A 8 12.73 -11.57 35.50
CA LEU A 8 12.75 -10.21 34.99
C LEU A 8 13.36 -10.14 33.57
N ASP A 9 14.47 -10.83 33.34
CA ASP A 9 15.12 -10.88 32.03
C ASP A 9 14.19 -11.53 30.99
N PHE A 10 13.50 -12.61 31.36
CA PHE A 10 12.53 -13.29 30.50
C PHE A 10 11.31 -12.40 30.18
N SER A 11 10.74 -11.72 31.19
CA SER A 11 9.61 -10.82 30.95
C SER A 11 9.98 -9.64 30.07
N THR A 12 11.17 -9.08 30.26
CA THR A 12 11.69 -7.98 29.44
C THR A 12 11.90 -8.42 27.99
N LEU A 13 12.46 -9.62 27.78
CA LEU A 13 12.64 -10.20 26.44
C LEU A 13 11.28 -10.40 25.74
N LEU A 14 10.28 -10.91 26.46
CA LEU A 14 8.94 -11.15 25.93
C LEU A 14 8.26 -9.83 25.54
N LEU A 15 8.47 -8.78 26.33
CA LEU A 15 7.95 -7.43 26.07
C LEU A 15 8.59 -6.82 24.83
N ILE A 16 9.92 -6.90 24.69
CA ILE A 16 10.64 -6.43 23.50
C ILE A 16 10.21 -7.22 22.26
N SER A 17 10.11 -8.55 22.36
CA SER A 17 9.66 -9.40 21.26
C SER A 17 8.22 -9.07 20.83
N GLY A 18 7.33 -8.80 21.79
CA GLY A 18 5.96 -8.38 21.50
C GLY A 18 5.92 -7.01 20.81
N LEU A 19 6.75 -6.07 21.24
CA LEU A 19 6.85 -4.75 20.63
C LEU A 19 7.37 -4.82 19.19
N LEU A 20 8.42 -5.61 18.97
CA LEU A 20 8.97 -5.89 17.64
C LEU A 20 7.92 -6.56 16.75
N PHE A 21 7.20 -7.56 17.27
CA PHE A 21 6.13 -8.22 16.54
C PHE A 21 5.04 -7.24 16.09
N LEU A 22 4.57 -6.37 16.98
CA LEU A 22 3.57 -5.34 16.62
C LEU A 22 4.10 -4.37 15.57
N PHE A 23 5.38 -4.00 15.66
CA PHE A 23 6.01 -3.10 14.69
C PHE A 23 6.09 -3.74 13.30
N PHE A 24 6.64 -4.95 13.19
CA PHE A 24 6.73 -5.69 11.93
C PHE A 24 5.36 -6.06 11.36
N PHE A 25 4.38 -6.37 12.21
CA PHE A 25 3.02 -6.65 11.78
C PHE A 25 2.39 -5.42 11.12
N LYS A 26 2.53 -4.24 11.73
CA LYS A 26 2.03 -2.98 11.17
C LYS A 26 2.75 -2.59 9.89
N GLU A 27 4.06 -2.82 9.82
CA GLU A 27 4.87 -2.55 8.63
C GLU A 27 4.44 -3.41 7.43
N ASN A 28 4.19 -4.70 7.65
CA ASN A 28 3.67 -5.61 6.63
C ASN A 28 2.30 -5.22 6.06
N GLU A 29 1.49 -4.48 6.82
CA GLU A 29 0.22 -3.95 6.29
C GLU A 29 0.41 -2.74 5.37
N GLU A 30 1.50 -1.97 5.53
CA GLU A 30 1.71 -0.71 4.80
C GLU A 30 2.57 -0.86 3.54
N ILE A 31 3.34 -1.95 3.42
CA ILE A 31 4.25 -2.19 2.31
C ILE A 31 3.59 -3.09 1.29
N ILE A 32 3.55 -2.64 0.03
CA ILE A 32 3.26 -3.54 -1.09
C ILE A 32 4.59 -4.22 -1.46
N PRO A 33 4.69 -5.56 -1.35
CA PRO A 33 5.91 -6.28 -1.71
C PRO A 33 6.25 -6.03 -3.18
N GLU A 34 7.54 -6.03 -3.49
CA GLU A 34 8.10 -5.70 -4.82
C GLU A 34 7.95 -4.24 -5.25
N SER A 35 7.30 -3.38 -4.45
CA SER A 35 7.32 -1.94 -4.74
C SER A 35 8.73 -1.38 -4.55
N SER A 36 9.28 -0.79 -5.61
CA SER A 36 10.60 -0.15 -5.58
C SER A 36 10.53 1.24 -4.97
N ASN A 37 9.38 1.92 -5.11
CA ASN A 37 9.19 3.29 -4.67
C ASN A 37 7.74 3.56 -4.24
N ILE A 38 7.57 4.53 -3.35
CA ILE A 38 6.26 5.05 -2.92
C ILE A 38 6.19 6.54 -3.27
N LEU A 39 5.24 6.92 -4.10
CA LEU A 39 4.88 8.30 -4.41
C LEU A 39 3.65 8.71 -3.61
N THR A 40 3.66 9.92 -3.04
CA THR A 40 2.49 10.46 -2.34
C THR A 40 1.98 11.70 -3.06
N ILE A 41 0.75 11.62 -3.59
CA ILE A 41 0.07 12.78 -4.16
C ILE A 41 -0.63 13.52 -3.03
N SER A 42 -0.09 14.67 -2.63
CA SER A 42 -0.64 15.53 -1.57
C SER A 42 -1.70 16.51 -2.11
N ASN A 43 -1.55 16.96 -3.35
CA ASN A 43 -2.49 17.82 -4.03
C ASN A 43 -2.51 17.54 -5.54
N TRP A 44 -3.60 17.92 -6.19
CA TRP A 44 -3.76 17.79 -7.64
C TRP A 44 -4.54 18.99 -8.17
N ASP A 45 -4.29 19.36 -9.42
CA ASP A 45 -4.92 20.51 -10.06
C ASP A 45 -6.36 20.17 -10.47
N LYS A 46 -7.32 20.79 -9.75
CA LYS A 46 -8.76 20.60 -9.96
C LYS A 46 -9.30 21.28 -11.22
N SER A 47 -8.47 22.06 -11.94
CA SER A 47 -8.84 22.57 -13.26
C SER A 47 -8.96 21.44 -14.30
N ASN A 48 -8.30 20.30 -14.07
CA ASN A 48 -8.38 19.11 -14.90
C ASN A 48 -9.44 18.14 -14.37
N SER A 49 -10.04 17.33 -15.25
CA SER A 49 -10.94 16.26 -14.81
C SER A 49 -10.16 15.13 -14.14
N LYS A 50 -10.78 14.48 -13.13
CA LYS A 50 -10.16 13.31 -12.48
C LYS A 50 -9.81 12.21 -13.48
N SER A 51 -10.71 11.93 -14.43
CA SER A 51 -10.49 10.93 -15.48
C SER A 51 -9.21 11.20 -16.26
N LYS A 52 -9.01 12.44 -16.71
CA LYS A 52 -7.83 12.84 -17.48
C LYS A 52 -6.54 12.63 -16.69
N VAL A 53 -6.54 12.94 -15.39
CA VAL A 53 -5.36 12.70 -14.52
C VAL A 53 -5.07 11.21 -14.40
N LEU A 54 -6.10 10.39 -14.17
CA LEU A 54 -5.96 8.93 -14.04
C LEU A 54 -5.51 8.29 -15.37
N ASP A 55 -6.01 8.78 -16.51
CA ASP A 55 -5.63 8.32 -17.84
C ASP A 55 -4.15 8.62 -18.16
N VAL A 56 -3.65 9.78 -17.72
CA VAL A 56 -2.23 10.13 -17.84
C VAL A 56 -1.37 9.21 -16.98
N ILE A 57 -1.80 8.86 -15.77
CA ILE A 57 -1.09 7.89 -14.91
C ILE A 57 -1.05 6.51 -15.58
N GLU A 58 -2.19 6.02 -16.09
CA GLU A 58 -2.28 4.75 -16.81
C GLU A 58 -1.38 4.72 -18.06
N SER A 59 -1.42 5.78 -18.86
CA SER A 59 -0.60 5.91 -20.07
C SER A 59 0.88 6.01 -19.73
N GLY A 60 1.23 6.77 -18.69
CA GLY A 60 2.59 6.88 -18.18
C GLY A 60 3.13 5.53 -17.71
N ALA A 61 2.33 4.77 -16.96
CA ALA A 61 2.68 3.43 -16.50
C ALA A 61 2.93 2.46 -17.66
N LYS A 62 2.10 2.50 -18.70
CA LYS A 62 2.31 1.71 -19.93
C LYS A 62 3.57 2.12 -20.68
N ASN A 63 3.79 3.41 -20.86
CA ASN A 63 4.91 3.94 -21.64
C ASN A 63 6.26 3.65 -20.99
N GLN A 64 6.34 3.79 -19.67
CA GLN A 64 7.55 3.43 -18.92
C GLN A 64 7.68 1.93 -18.68
N ASN A 65 6.68 1.14 -19.12
CA ASN A 65 6.51 -0.25 -18.78
C ASN A 65 6.79 -0.45 -17.28
N ILE A 66 5.91 0.09 -16.43
CA ILE A 66 5.87 -0.07 -14.97
C ILE A 66 4.44 -0.37 -14.53
N GLN A 67 4.25 -0.96 -13.36
CA GLN A 67 2.94 -1.11 -12.73
C GLN A 67 2.84 -0.12 -11.57
N ILE A 68 1.68 0.56 -11.45
CA ILE A 68 1.44 1.52 -10.36
C ILE A 68 0.22 1.05 -9.59
N ILE A 69 0.31 0.99 -8.27
CA ILE A 69 -0.79 0.57 -7.41
C ILE A 69 -1.17 1.73 -6.51
N LYS A 70 -2.42 2.16 -6.58
CA LYS A 70 -2.98 3.15 -5.64
C LYS A 70 -3.62 2.41 -4.48
N SER A 71 -3.26 2.79 -3.26
CA SER A 71 -3.97 2.35 -2.06
C SER A 71 -5.01 3.38 -1.67
N VAL A 72 -6.23 2.90 -1.41
CA VAL A 72 -7.36 3.69 -0.93
C VAL A 72 -7.87 3.05 0.35
N LYS A 73 -8.27 3.88 1.32
CA LYS A 73 -9.02 3.38 2.49
C LYS A 73 -10.50 3.62 2.23
N ASP A 74 -11.30 2.59 2.39
CA ASP A 74 -12.75 2.72 2.37
C ASP A 74 -13.29 3.31 3.68
N PHE A 75 -14.59 3.62 3.72
CA PHE A 75 -15.28 4.16 4.91
C PHE A 75 -15.12 3.27 6.14
N ASP A 76 -15.04 1.94 5.96
CA ASP A 76 -14.76 0.95 7.01
C ASP A 76 -13.26 0.85 7.40
N ASN A 77 -12.41 1.77 6.95
CA ASN A 77 -10.94 1.70 7.06
C ASN A 77 -10.28 0.48 6.39
N LYS A 78 -11.02 -0.27 5.57
CA LYS A 78 -10.49 -1.38 4.78
C LYS A 78 -9.61 -0.82 3.65
N LYS A 79 -8.44 -1.42 3.44
CA LYS A 79 -7.53 -1.06 2.36
C LYS A 79 -8.00 -1.72 1.06
N GLU A 80 -8.34 -0.89 0.08
CA GLU A 80 -8.65 -1.29 -1.28
C GLU A 80 -7.55 -0.81 -2.22
N PHE A 81 -7.38 -1.49 -3.34
CA PHE A 81 -6.27 -1.20 -4.25
C PHE A 81 -6.76 -1.07 -5.68
N PHE A 82 -6.21 -0.10 -6.39
CA PHE A 82 -6.38 0.03 -7.84
C PHE A 82 -5.04 -0.17 -8.53
N VAL A 83 -5.05 -0.91 -9.65
CA VAL A 83 -3.84 -1.27 -10.39
C VAL A 83 -3.85 -0.62 -11.77
N PHE A 84 -2.89 0.25 -12.00
CA PHE A 84 -2.56 0.80 -13.32
C PHE A 84 -1.61 -0.12 -14.05
N ASN A 85 -1.76 -0.23 -15.37
CA ASN A 85 -1.01 -1.16 -16.22
C ASN A 85 -1.04 -2.61 -15.70
N SER A 86 -2.24 -3.11 -15.42
CA SER A 86 -2.48 -4.44 -14.83
C SER A 86 -1.91 -5.61 -15.66
N LYS A 87 -1.65 -5.41 -16.96
CA LYS A 87 -1.12 -6.45 -17.86
C LYS A 87 0.36 -6.76 -17.63
N ARG A 88 1.11 -5.88 -16.98
CA ARG A 88 2.58 -5.99 -16.87
C ARG A 88 3.04 -7.00 -15.84
N ASN A 89 2.44 -7.00 -14.65
CA ASN A 89 2.90 -7.85 -13.56
C ASN A 89 1.75 -8.70 -13.00
N ASN A 90 1.93 -10.01 -13.08
CA ASN A 90 1.06 -11.05 -12.54
C ASN A 90 1.46 -11.37 -11.09
N SER A 91 1.77 -10.35 -10.28
CA SER A 91 2.12 -10.61 -8.88
C SER A 91 0.88 -11.21 -8.19
N ASP A 92 0.95 -12.50 -7.87
CA ASP A 92 -0.11 -13.25 -7.16
C ASP A 92 -0.55 -12.57 -5.85
N PHE A 93 0.30 -11.69 -5.32
CA PHE A 93 0.03 -10.85 -4.16
C PHE A 93 -1.23 -9.97 -4.32
N ILE A 94 -1.38 -9.28 -5.46
CA ILE A 94 -2.56 -8.44 -5.73
C ILE A 94 -3.81 -9.30 -5.90
N ARG A 95 -3.63 -10.52 -6.44
CA ARG A 95 -4.72 -11.42 -6.80
C ARG A 95 -5.35 -12.10 -5.58
N ASN A 96 -4.58 -12.34 -4.52
CA ASN A 96 -4.99 -13.19 -3.40
C ASN A 96 -5.35 -12.44 -2.11
N LYS A 97 -5.08 -11.14 -1.96
CA LYS A 97 -5.20 -10.45 -0.65
C LYS A 97 -6.11 -9.24 -0.57
N THR A 98 -6.70 -8.74 -1.66
CA THR A 98 -7.23 -7.37 -1.65
C THR A 98 -8.51 -7.18 -2.46
N SER A 99 -9.42 -6.36 -1.95
CA SER A 99 -10.52 -5.79 -2.72
C SER A 99 -9.95 -4.87 -3.80
N LEU A 100 -10.06 -5.33 -5.05
CA LEU A 100 -9.60 -4.57 -6.21
C LEU A 100 -10.69 -3.60 -6.65
N LEU A 101 -10.33 -2.32 -6.76
CA LEU A 101 -11.22 -1.30 -7.28
C LEU A 101 -11.37 -1.42 -8.80
N THR A 102 -12.59 -1.20 -9.30
CA THR A 102 -12.79 -0.99 -10.73
C THR A 102 -12.41 0.44 -11.13
N PRO A 103 -12.20 0.74 -12.43
CA PRO A 103 -11.96 2.11 -12.88
C PRO A 103 -13.08 3.08 -12.49
N SER A 104 -14.33 2.60 -12.49
CA SER A 104 -15.50 3.38 -12.08
C SER A 104 -15.46 3.72 -10.60
N ASP A 105 -15.07 2.77 -9.75
CA ASP A 105 -14.96 3.00 -8.31
C ASP A 105 -13.85 4.01 -8.00
N LEU A 106 -12.72 3.89 -8.70
CA LEU A 106 -11.58 4.79 -8.55
C LEU A 106 -11.94 6.26 -8.82
N LEU A 107 -12.79 6.53 -9.81
CA LEU A 107 -13.24 7.89 -10.14
C LEU A 107 -14.00 8.55 -8.98
N ASN A 108 -14.72 7.74 -8.20
CA ASN A 108 -15.45 8.18 -7.01
C ASN A 108 -14.53 8.38 -5.78
N ARG A 109 -13.28 7.92 -5.85
CA ARG A 109 -12.28 8.09 -4.78
C ARG A 109 -11.45 9.37 -4.97
N GLU A 110 -10.71 9.74 -3.94
CA GLU A 110 -9.77 10.87 -3.99
C GLU A 110 -8.50 10.52 -4.79
N ILE A 111 -7.99 11.46 -5.58
CA ILE A 111 -6.71 11.29 -6.31
C ILE A 111 -5.54 11.35 -5.35
N LYS A 112 -5.67 12.06 -4.23
CA LYS A 112 -4.62 12.11 -3.20
C LYS A 112 -4.34 10.72 -2.62
N GLY A 113 -3.17 10.54 -2.04
CA GLY A 113 -2.78 9.32 -1.34
C GLY A 113 -1.48 8.69 -1.85
N LYS A 114 -1.21 7.47 -1.36
CA LYS A 114 -0.01 6.70 -1.68
C LYS A 114 -0.19 5.90 -2.97
N TYR A 115 0.83 5.95 -3.81
CA TYR A 115 0.97 5.22 -5.07
C TYR A 115 2.28 4.45 -5.01
N TYR A 116 2.21 3.14 -5.20
CA TYR A 116 3.34 2.23 -5.12
C TYR A 116 3.76 1.86 -6.54
N ILE A 117 5.04 2.03 -6.86
CA ILE A 117 5.58 1.70 -8.19
C ILE A 117 6.27 0.35 -8.14
N ILE A 118 5.93 -0.51 -9.09
CA ILE A 118 6.59 -1.79 -9.33
C ILE A 118 7.23 -1.71 -10.72
N GLY A 119 8.56 -1.75 -10.73
CA GLY A 119 9.43 -1.58 -11.90
C GLY A 119 9.86 -2.89 -12.54
#